data_AF-A0AAT9M356-F1
#
_entry.id   AF-A0AAT9M356-F1
#
_cell.length_a   1.000
_cell.length_b   1.000
_cell.length_c   1.000
_cell.angle_alpha   90.00
_cell.angle_beta   90.00
_cell.angle_gamma   90.00
#
_symmetry.space_group_name_H-M   'P 1'
#
loop_
_entity.id
_entity.type
_entity.pdbx_description
1 polymer ?
#
loop_
_entity_poly.entity_id
_entity_poly.type
_entity_poly.pdbx_seq_one_letter_code
_entity_poly.pdbx_strand_id
1 'polypeptide(L)'
;MTPTSAVQDFEIDYVEMYVENLEAAASNWMDKYAFVAAGTDRSADHRSVTLRQGPIVLVLTEPTSDRHPAAAYIQSHGDGVADIALRTSDVAAAFEAAVKAGAEAVREPARNPETGAVTATIVGFGDVVHTLIQRDDSAEPDVVSHGGTDVNLLGIDHFAVCLTAGDLGPTVEHYERTLGFRQIFEEHILVGAQAMNSTVVQSASGSVTLTLIEPDTTADPGQIDDFLKEHHGAGVQHIAFNSADAVRAVRALSQRGVDFLKTPGAYYDLLGERITLATHTLDDLRSTNVLADEDHGGQLFQIFTASTHPRHTIFFEVIERQGAGTFGSANIKALYEAVELERTGQSDIGAVRR
;
A
#
# COMPACT_ATOMS: atom_id res chain seq x y z
N MET A 1 4.48 19.22 21.57
CA MET A 1 3.43 18.63 22.42
C MET A 1 3.77 17.16 22.58
N THR A 2 3.72 16.60 23.79
CA THR A 2 3.88 15.15 23.98
C THR A 2 2.67 14.47 23.34
N PRO A 3 2.83 13.49 22.44
CA PRO A 3 1.70 12.81 21.81
C PRO A 3 0.84 12.16 22.90
N THR A 4 -0.46 12.45 22.88
CA THR A 4 -1.46 11.82 23.77
C THR A 4 -1.45 10.32 23.53
N SER A 5 -1.64 9.51 24.58
CA SER A 5 -1.69 8.04 24.46
C SER A 5 -2.79 7.53 23.52
N ALA A 6 -3.77 8.38 23.21
CA ALA A 6 -4.95 8.08 22.39
C ALA A 6 -4.66 7.84 20.90
N VAL A 7 -3.44 8.14 20.41
CA VAL A 7 -3.08 8.01 18.98
C VAL A 7 -1.79 7.19 18.79
N GLN A 8 -1.57 6.20 19.66
CA GLN A 8 -0.29 5.47 19.68
C GLN A 8 -0.39 3.99 19.27
N ASP A 9 -1.60 3.43 19.18
CA ASP A 9 -1.84 1.99 19.05
C ASP A 9 -2.52 1.59 17.74
N PHE A 10 -2.41 2.43 16.70
CA PHE A 10 -3.05 2.14 15.41
C PHE A 10 -2.49 0.87 14.77
N GLU A 11 -3.38 0.03 14.28
CA GLU A 11 -3.07 -1.14 13.46
C GLU A 11 -4.03 -1.19 12.27
N ILE A 12 -3.64 -1.85 11.18
CA ILE A 12 -4.53 -2.00 10.03
C ILE A 12 -5.65 -2.98 10.39
N ASP A 13 -6.92 -2.54 10.35
CA ASP A 13 -8.08 -3.43 10.52
C ASP A 13 -8.51 -4.04 9.17
N TYR A 14 -8.66 -3.19 8.16
CA TYR A 14 -8.90 -3.58 6.77
C TYR A 14 -8.49 -2.46 5.80
N VAL A 15 -8.41 -2.81 4.51
CA VAL A 15 -8.33 -1.85 3.41
C VAL A 15 -9.59 -1.97 2.56
N GLU A 16 -10.32 -0.88 2.37
CA GLU A 16 -11.48 -0.84 1.50
C GLU A 16 -11.10 -0.31 0.12
N MET A 17 -11.50 -1.05 -0.91
CA MET A 17 -11.40 -0.64 -2.29
C MET A 17 -12.79 -0.46 -2.88
N TYR A 18 -13.03 0.70 -3.48
CA TYR A 18 -14.20 0.88 -4.33
C TYR A 18 -13.92 0.29 -5.70
N VAL A 19 -14.89 -0.49 -6.19
CA VAL A 19 -14.74 -1.27 -7.43
C VAL A 19 -15.98 -1.14 -8.30
N GLU A 20 -15.79 -1.04 -9.61
CA GLU A 20 -16.87 -0.96 -10.61
C GLU A 20 -17.62 -2.30 -10.73
N ASN A 21 -16.92 -3.42 -10.56
CA ASN A 21 -17.49 -4.75 -10.67
C ASN A 21 -17.02 -5.67 -9.53
N LEU A 22 -17.89 -5.88 -8.54
CA LEU A 22 -17.57 -6.65 -7.34
C LEU A 22 -17.17 -8.09 -7.65
N GLU A 23 -17.91 -8.78 -8.52
CA GLU A 23 -17.64 -10.19 -8.83
C GLU A 23 -16.30 -10.38 -9.54
N ALA A 24 -15.97 -9.51 -10.49
CA ALA A 24 -14.72 -9.57 -11.23
C ALA A 24 -13.52 -9.23 -10.33
N ALA A 25 -13.62 -8.16 -9.54
CA ALA A 25 -12.57 -7.77 -8.60
C ALA A 25 -12.33 -8.85 -7.54
N ALA A 26 -13.40 -9.40 -6.96
CA ALA A 26 -13.30 -10.46 -5.97
C ALA A 26 -12.67 -11.74 -6.54
N SER A 27 -13.12 -12.16 -7.73
CA SER A 27 -12.55 -13.34 -8.41
C SER A 27 -11.07 -13.14 -8.71
N ASN A 28 -10.65 -11.95 -9.14
CA ASN A 28 -9.24 -11.65 -9.38
C ASN A 28 -8.38 -11.81 -8.11
N TRP A 29 -8.83 -11.30 -6.96
CA TRP A 29 -8.13 -11.48 -5.69
C TRP A 29 -8.08 -12.94 -5.22
N MET A 30 -9.17 -13.69 -5.38
CA MET A 30 -9.23 -15.11 -4.98
C MET A 30 -8.38 -16.01 -5.90
N ASP A 31 -8.52 -15.83 -7.21
CA ASP A 31 -7.88 -16.66 -8.22
C ASP A 31 -6.39 -16.34 -8.37
N LYS A 32 -6.03 -15.05 -8.43
CA LYS A 32 -4.63 -14.65 -8.63
C LYS A 32 -3.82 -14.58 -7.34
N TYR A 33 -4.41 -14.06 -6.27
CA TYR A 33 -3.69 -13.78 -5.02
C TYR A 33 -4.04 -14.73 -3.88
N ALA A 34 -4.88 -15.74 -4.10
CA ALA A 34 -5.24 -16.76 -3.10
C ALA A 34 -6.00 -16.23 -1.87
N PHE A 35 -6.68 -15.09 -1.99
CA PHE A 35 -7.61 -14.63 -0.97
C PHE A 35 -8.82 -15.56 -0.88
N VAL A 36 -9.50 -15.56 0.27
CA VAL A 36 -10.75 -16.28 0.49
C VAL A 36 -11.85 -15.32 0.90
N ALA A 37 -13.08 -15.53 0.41
CA ALA A 37 -14.23 -14.76 0.86
C ALA A 37 -14.57 -15.12 2.32
N ALA A 38 -14.61 -14.11 3.17
CA ALA A 38 -14.89 -14.21 4.60
C ALA A 38 -16.28 -13.67 5.00
N GLY A 39 -16.89 -12.85 4.15
CA GLY A 39 -18.22 -12.30 4.40
C GLY A 39 -18.72 -11.45 3.25
N THR A 40 -20.02 -11.17 3.26
CA THR A 40 -20.66 -10.24 2.33
C THR A 40 -21.57 -9.32 3.11
N ASP A 41 -21.61 -8.06 2.71
CA ASP A 41 -22.58 -7.09 3.19
C ASP A 41 -23.40 -6.54 2.02
N ARG A 42 -24.65 -6.17 2.27
CA ARG A 42 -25.50 -5.54 1.27
C ARG A 42 -26.48 -4.60 1.95
N SER A 43 -26.51 -3.37 1.45
CA SER A 43 -27.43 -2.33 1.87
C SER A 43 -28.31 -1.88 0.71
N ALA A 44 -28.99 -0.74 0.87
CA ALA A 44 -29.79 -0.14 -0.20
C ALA A 44 -28.94 0.56 -1.28
N ASP A 45 -27.70 0.95 -0.97
CA ASP A 45 -26.86 1.79 -1.83
C ASP A 45 -25.51 1.18 -2.20
N HIS A 46 -25.13 0.03 -1.62
CA HIS A 46 -23.94 -0.72 -1.99
C HIS A 46 -24.04 -2.22 -1.67
N ARG A 47 -23.08 -2.96 -2.21
CA ARG A 47 -22.77 -4.34 -1.85
C ARG A 47 -21.27 -4.49 -1.65
N SER A 48 -20.88 -5.31 -0.70
CA SER A 48 -19.47 -5.53 -0.37
C SER A 48 -19.15 -7.00 -0.16
N VAL A 49 -17.90 -7.37 -0.44
CA VAL A 49 -17.33 -8.66 -0.04
C VAL A 49 -16.07 -8.41 0.77
N THR A 50 -15.96 -9.10 1.90
CA THR A 50 -14.75 -9.14 2.70
C THR A 50 -13.92 -10.33 2.25
N LEU A 51 -12.70 -10.08 1.80
CA LEU A 51 -11.70 -11.07 1.44
C LEU A 51 -10.60 -11.11 2.49
N ARG A 52 -10.05 -12.30 2.72
CA ARG A 52 -8.97 -12.51 3.69
C ARG A 52 -7.83 -13.33 3.14
N GLN A 53 -6.61 -12.98 3.56
CA GLN A 53 -5.44 -13.83 3.49
C GLN A 53 -4.51 -13.53 4.68
N GLY A 54 -4.25 -14.53 5.50
CA GLY A 54 -3.63 -14.38 6.81
C GLY A 54 -4.36 -13.31 7.63
N PRO A 55 -3.63 -12.32 8.17
CA PRO A 55 -4.23 -11.15 8.84
C PRO A 55 -4.68 -10.06 7.86
N ILE A 56 -4.44 -10.18 6.55
CA ILE A 56 -4.84 -9.18 5.56
C ILE A 56 -6.35 -9.27 5.36
N VAL A 57 -7.03 -8.14 5.49
CA VAL A 57 -8.46 -7.99 5.22
C VAL A 57 -8.64 -6.94 4.13
N LEU A 58 -9.23 -7.35 3.00
CA LEU A 58 -9.66 -6.45 1.94
C LEU A 58 -11.18 -6.40 1.91
N VAL A 59 -11.76 -5.21 1.89
CA VAL A 59 -13.19 -5.01 1.64
C VAL A 59 -13.31 -4.45 0.24
N LEU A 60 -14.04 -5.14 -0.64
CA LEU A 60 -14.35 -4.60 -1.96
C LEU A 60 -15.80 -4.16 -1.94
N THR A 61 -16.06 -2.91 -2.34
CA THR A 61 -17.39 -2.30 -2.27
C THR A 61 -17.77 -1.74 -3.63
N GLU A 62 -18.92 -2.20 -4.15
CA GLU A 62 -19.53 -1.69 -5.38
C GLU A 62 -20.79 -0.87 -5.03
N PRO A 63 -20.91 0.38 -5.50
CA PRO A 63 -22.12 1.17 -5.33
C PRO A 63 -23.28 0.58 -6.15
N THR A 64 -24.45 0.46 -5.53
CA THR A 64 -25.71 0.13 -6.22
C THR A 64 -26.62 1.35 -6.36
N SER A 65 -26.16 2.53 -5.93
CA SER A 65 -26.84 3.81 -6.07
C SER A 65 -25.84 4.97 -6.09
N ASP A 66 -26.16 6.03 -6.86
CA ASP A 66 -25.39 7.29 -6.92
C ASP A 66 -25.31 8.04 -5.58
N ARG A 67 -26.04 7.58 -4.55
CA ARG A 67 -25.97 8.13 -3.19
C ARG A 67 -24.74 7.67 -2.43
N HIS A 68 -24.20 6.49 -2.78
CA HIS A 68 -23.02 5.96 -2.12
C HIS A 68 -21.76 6.68 -2.61
N PRO A 69 -20.83 7.09 -1.73
CA PRO A 69 -19.62 7.83 -2.12
C PRO A 69 -18.77 7.10 -3.17
N ALA A 70 -18.80 5.76 -3.17
CA ALA A 70 -18.12 4.94 -4.18
C ALA A 70 -18.52 5.27 -5.63
N ALA A 71 -19.75 5.73 -5.88
CA ALA A 71 -20.19 6.07 -7.23
C ALA A 71 -19.40 7.26 -7.80
N ALA A 72 -19.21 8.32 -6.98
CA ALA A 72 -18.42 9.47 -7.37
C ALA A 72 -16.92 9.13 -7.43
N TYR A 73 -16.42 8.34 -6.47
CA TYR A 73 -15.03 7.88 -6.46
C TYR A 73 -14.68 7.12 -7.74
N ILE A 74 -15.47 6.09 -8.11
CA ILE A 74 -15.19 5.27 -9.30
C ILE A 74 -15.25 6.11 -10.58
N GLN A 75 -16.18 7.07 -10.66
CA GLN A 75 -16.23 8.01 -11.78
C GLN A 75 -14.92 8.80 -11.92
N SER A 76 -14.39 9.30 -10.81
CA SER A 76 -13.15 10.08 -10.79
C SER A 76 -11.92 9.20 -11.02
N HIS A 77 -11.80 8.06 -10.34
CA HIS A 77 -10.54 7.33 -10.16
C HIS A 77 -10.48 5.98 -10.88
N GLY A 78 -11.64 5.37 -11.17
CA GLY A 78 -11.74 3.93 -11.43
C GLY A 78 -11.70 3.13 -10.12
N ASP A 79 -11.29 1.87 -10.19
CA ASP A 79 -11.12 1.02 -9.01
C ASP A 79 -9.91 1.52 -8.19
N GLY A 80 -10.04 1.59 -6.86
CA GLY A 80 -8.94 2.06 -6.03
C GLY A 80 -9.23 2.01 -4.53
N VAL A 81 -8.20 2.28 -3.73
CA VAL A 81 -8.28 2.31 -2.26
C VAL A 81 -9.01 3.57 -1.81
N ALA A 82 -10.09 3.41 -1.06
CA ALA A 82 -10.89 4.52 -0.54
C ALA A 82 -10.79 4.68 0.99
N ASP A 83 -10.52 3.60 1.72
CA ASP A 83 -10.36 3.63 3.18
C ASP A 83 -9.19 2.73 3.62
N ILE A 84 -8.30 3.28 4.44
CA ILE A 84 -7.33 2.51 5.21
C ILE A 84 -7.82 2.54 6.65
N ALA A 85 -8.54 1.50 7.07
CA ALA A 85 -9.18 1.46 8.35
C ALA A 85 -8.19 1.09 9.46
N LEU A 86 -8.21 1.87 10.55
CA LEU A 86 -7.26 1.81 11.64
C LEU A 86 -7.94 1.30 12.92
N ARG A 87 -7.53 0.13 13.39
CA ARG A 87 -7.91 -0.38 14.71
C ARG A 87 -7.24 0.45 15.80
N THR A 88 -7.99 0.77 16.86
CA THR A 88 -7.49 1.42 18.08
C THR A 88 -8.31 1.00 19.29
N SER A 89 -7.71 1.03 20.48
CA SER A 89 -8.38 0.66 21.73
C SER A 89 -9.49 1.62 22.17
N ASP A 90 -9.44 2.90 21.75
CA ASP A 90 -10.44 3.92 22.09
C ASP A 90 -10.69 4.88 20.92
N VAL A 91 -11.71 4.57 20.11
CA VAL A 91 -12.06 5.39 18.93
C VAL A 91 -12.49 6.80 19.31
N ALA A 92 -13.21 6.97 20.43
CA ALA A 92 -13.70 8.28 20.84
C ALA A 92 -12.53 9.20 21.21
N ALA A 93 -11.57 8.68 21.98
CA ALA A 93 -10.38 9.43 22.37
C ALA A 93 -9.46 9.73 21.17
N ALA A 94 -9.24 8.74 20.30
CA ALA A 94 -8.42 8.91 19.10
C ALA A 94 -9.02 9.96 18.15
N PHE A 95 -10.32 9.88 17.89
CA PHE A 95 -11.04 10.82 17.04
C PHE A 95 -11.01 12.26 17.62
N GLU A 96 -11.31 12.43 18.91
CA GLU A 96 -11.28 13.75 19.56
C GLU A 96 -9.88 14.37 19.46
N ALA A 97 -8.84 13.58 19.73
CA ALA A 97 -7.46 14.05 19.65
C ALA A 97 -7.08 14.46 18.23
N ALA A 98 -7.43 13.64 17.23
CA ALA A 98 -7.13 13.90 15.83
C ALA A 98 -7.83 15.17 15.31
N VAL A 99 -9.14 15.30 15.56
CA VAL A 99 -9.93 16.47 15.13
C VAL A 99 -9.44 17.74 15.83
N LYS A 100 -9.13 17.67 17.13
CA LYS A 100 -8.55 18.80 17.87
C LYS A 100 -7.18 19.23 17.34
N ALA A 101 -6.41 18.29 16.80
CA ALA A 101 -5.10 18.54 16.21
C ALA A 101 -5.17 19.06 14.75
N GLY A 102 -6.34 18.98 14.12
CA GLY A 102 -6.62 19.52 12.79
C GLY A 102 -7.12 18.52 11.76
N ALA A 103 -7.43 17.27 12.13
CA ALA A 103 -8.05 16.31 11.21
C ALA A 103 -9.47 16.76 10.85
N GLU A 104 -9.84 16.56 9.57
CA GLU A 104 -11.21 16.79 9.13
C GLU A 104 -12.08 15.58 9.46
N ALA A 105 -13.19 15.83 10.16
CA ALA A 105 -14.16 14.82 10.53
C ALA A 105 -15.09 14.48 9.36
N VAL A 106 -15.16 13.20 9.00
CA VAL A 106 -16.12 12.67 8.02
C VAL A 106 -17.35 12.10 8.73
N ARG A 107 -17.14 11.33 9.81
CA ARG A 107 -18.20 10.74 10.62
C ARG A 107 -17.80 10.68 12.09
N GLU A 108 -18.63 11.26 12.95
CA GLU A 108 -18.48 11.20 14.42
C GLU A 108 -18.52 9.75 14.95
N PRO A 109 -17.88 9.46 16.10
CA PRO A 109 -17.92 8.16 16.74
C PRO A 109 -19.35 7.66 16.98
N ALA A 110 -19.65 6.47 16.46
CA ALA A 110 -20.93 5.80 16.63
C ALA A 110 -20.75 4.31 16.92
N ARG A 111 -21.58 3.76 17.81
CA ARG A 111 -21.61 2.33 18.07
C ARG A 111 -22.55 1.63 17.09
N ASN A 112 -22.05 0.63 16.39
CA ASN A 112 -22.87 -0.26 15.60
C ASN A 112 -23.68 -1.16 16.55
N PRO A 113 -25.03 -1.15 16.49
CA PRO A 113 -25.86 -1.91 17.41
C PRO A 113 -25.82 -3.43 17.17
N GLU A 114 -25.44 -3.88 15.98
CA GLU A 114 -25.39 -5.29 15.60
C GLU A 114 -24.04 -5.93 15.97
N THR A 115 -22.93 -5.25 15.65
CA THR A 115 -21.58 -5.76 15.90
C THR A 115 -21.00 -5.32 17.24
N GLY A 116 -21.58 -4.29 17.86
CA GLY A 116 -21.04 -3.66 19.07
C GLY A 116 -19.82 -2.77 18.81
N ALA A 117 -19.22 -2.81 17.62
CA ALA A 117 -18.03 -2.02 17.31
C ALA A 117 -18.32 -0.51 17.35
N VAL A 118 -17.37 0.27 17.83
CA VAL A 118 -17.42 1.74 17.74
C VAL A 118 -16.57 2.18 16.56
N THR A 119 -17.11 3.01 15.68
CA THR A 119 -16.40 3.51 14.51
C THR A 119 -16.55 5.02 14.35
N ALA A 120 -15.50 5.66 13.83
CA ALA A 120 -15.47 7.06 13.43
C ALA A 120 -14.66 7.17 12.14
N THR A 121 -14.76 8.27 11.40
CA THR A 121 -14.03 8.42 10.13
C THR A 121 -13.48 9.84 10.01
N ILE A 122 -12.21 9.95 9.60
CA ILE A 122 -11.51 11.20 9.31
C ILE A 122 -10.92 11.16 7.90
N VAL A 123 -10.65 12.33 7.32
CA VAL A 123 -9.93 12.45 6.04
C VAL A 123 -8.46 12.07 6.22
N GLY A 124 -7.88 11.34 5.25
CA GLY A 124 -6.45 11.08 5.14
C GLY A 124 -5.80 12.02 4.12
N PHE A 125 -5.61 11.54 2.88
CA PHE A 125 -5.06 12.29 1.74
C PHE A 125 -5.96 12.11 0.51
N GLY A 126 -5.97 13.11 -0.39
CA GLY A 126 -6.87 13.07 -1.54
C GLY A 126 -8.32 12.92 -1.08
N ASP A 127 -9.00 11.87 -1.54
CA ASP A 127 -10.31 11.43 -1.09
C ASP A 127 -10.29 10.10 -0.31
N VAL A 128 -9.09 9.62 0.06
CA VAL A 128 -8.89 8.47 0.94
C VAL A 128 -9.19 8.89 2.38
N VAL A 129 -9.95 8.05 3.09
CA VAL A 129 -10.30 8.25 4.49
C VAL A 129 -9.62 7.22 5.40
N HIS A 130 -9.69 7.48 6.71
CA HIS A 130 -9.36 6.52 7.75
C HIS A 130 -10.57 6.28 8.63
N THR A 131 -11.20 5.11 8.52
CA THR A 131 -12.16 4.67 9.52
C THR A 131 -11.41 4.13 10.74
N LEU A 132 -11.60 4.78 11.89
CA LEU A 132 -11.11 4.30 13.18
C LEU A 132 -12.08 3.25 13.74
N ILE A 133 -11.55 2.14 14.24
CA ILE A 133 -12.36 0.99 14.66
C ILE A 133 -11.93 0.49 16.04
N GLN A 134 -12.89 0.40 16.94
CA GLN A 134 -12.75 -0.27 18.24
C GLN A 134 -13.69 -1.48 18.24
N ARG A 135 -13.11 -2.67 18.27
CA ARG A 135 -13.83 -3.94 18.42
C ARG A 135 -13.72 -4.40 19.88
N ASP A 136 -14.75 -5.03 20.41
CA ASP A 136 -14.65 -5.71 21.70
C ASP A 136 -13.79 -6.98 21.50
N ASP A 137 -12.69 -7.14 22.25
CA ASP A 137 -11.67 -8.21 22.15
C ASP A 137 -12.23 -9.65 22.12
N SER A 138 -13.51 -9.84 22.44
CA SER A 138 -14.21 -11.13 22.40
C SER A 138 -14.51 -11.67 21.00
N ALA A 139 -14.30 -10.88 19.95
CA ALA A 139 -14.55 -11.27 18.57
C ALA A 139 -13.29 -11.11 17.72
N GLU A 140 -12.28 -11.95 17.95
CA GLU A 140 -11.32 -12.21 16.87
C GLU A 140 -12.06 -13.03 15.80
N PRO A 141 -12.29 -12.47 14.60
CA PRO A 141 -12.93 -13.22 13.54
C PRO A 141 -12.02 -14.38 13.14
N ASP A 142 -12.54 -15.61 13.23
CA ASP A 142 -11.84 -16.88 12.94
C ASP A 142 -10.78 -16.68 11.85
N VAL A 143 -9.51 -16.91 12.22
CA VAL A 143 -8.43 -17.01 11.24
C VAL A 143 -8.79 -18.19 10.34
N VAL A 144 -9.33 -17.89 9.16
CA VAL A 144 -9.68 -18.91 8.18
C VAL A 144 -8.36 -19.61 7.83
N SER A 145 -8.24 -20.86 8.26
CA SER A 145 -7.08 -21.70 7.96
C SER A 145 -6.89 -21.73 6.45
N HIS A 146 -5.75 -21.19 5.98
CA HIS A 146 -5.34 -21.28 4.60
C HIS A 146 -5.17 -22.76 4.28
N GLY A 147 -5.96 -23.29 3.34
CA GLY A 147 -5.59 -24.53 2.68
C GLY A 147 -4.25 -24.28 2.01
N GLY A 148 -3.16 -24.73 2.63
CA GLY A 148 -1.79 -24.29 2.38
C GLY A 148 -1.46 -24.04 0.90
N THR A 149 -1.56 -22.78 0.47
CA THR A 149 -1.10 -22.33 -0.84
C THR A 149 0.32 -21.80 -0.71
N ASP A 150 1.11 -21.90 -1.77
CA ASP A 150 2.48 -21.42 -1.80
C ASP A 150 2.61 -19.88 -1.85
N VAL A 151 1.49 -19.15 -1.97
CA VAL A 151 1.46 -17.67 -2.05
C VAL A 151 1.74 -17.01 -0.69
N ASN A 152 1.10 -17.50 0.38
CA ASN A 152 1.35 -17.18 1.79
C ASN A 152 1.70 -15.71 2.10
N LEU A 153 0.84 -14.75 1.72
CA LEU A 153 0.99 -13.35 2.13
C LEU A 153 0.65 -13.19 3.61
N LEU A 154 1.53 -12.51 4.35
CA LEU A 154 1.56 -12.49 5.82
C LEU A 154 0.95 -11.25 6.46
N GLY A 155 0.74 -10.18 5.69
CA GLY A 155 0.34 -8.88 6.21
C GLY A 155 0.53 -7.79 5.16
N ILE A 156 0.04 -6.59 5.47
CA ILE A 156 0.36 -5.38 4.69
C ILE A 156 1.58 -4.72 5.36
N ASP A 157 2.62 -4.47 4.56
CA ASP A 157 3.86 -3.84 5.02
C ASP A 157 3.74 -2.32 5.02
N HIS A 158 3.30 -1.76 3.89
CA HIS A 158 3.16 -0.33 3.70
C HIS A 158 2.22 0.00 2.52
N PHE A 159 1.83 1.26 2.43
CA PHE A 159 1.12 1.85 1.30
C PHE A 159 2.00 2.94 0.69
N ALA A 160 2.17 2.93 -0.63
CA ALA A 160 2.75 4.05 -1.34
C ALA A 160 1.68 4.99 -1.86
N VAL A 161 1.89 6.28 -1.63
CA VAL A 161 0.89 7.32 -1.85
C VAL A 161 1.48 8.40 -2.72
N CYS A 162 0.89 8.61 -3.90
CA CYS A 162 1.23 9.72 -4.76
C CYS A 162 0.47 10.97 -4.31
N LEU A 163 1.19 12.06 -4.14
CA LEU A 163 0.69 13.37 -3.74
C LEU A 163 0.98 14.39 -4.84
N THR A 164 0.15 15.44 -4.93
CA THR A 164 0.42 16.57 -5.82
C THR A 164 1.69 17.29 -5.36
N ALA A 165 2.47 17.83 -6.30
CA ALA A 165 3.64 18.63 -5.96
C ALA A 165 3.32 19.75 -4.96
N GLY A 166 4.05 19.80 -3.85
CA GLY A 166 3.87 20.76 -2.76
C GLY A 166 3.03 20.21 -1.59
N ASP A 167 2.39 19.06 -1.75
CA ASP A 167 1.55 18.45 -0.71
C ASP A 167 2.32 17.48 0.19
N LEU A 168 3.56 17.07 -0.13
CA LEU A 168 4.33 16.12 0.69
C LEU A 168 4.54 16.64 2.12
N GLY A 169 5.10 17.84 2.27
CA GLY A 169 5.35 18.45 3.58
C GLY A 169 4.07 18.61 4.42
N PRO A 170 3.02 19.25 3.90
CA PRO A 170 1.73 19.35 4.58
C PRO A 170 1.11 18.00 4.98
N THR A 171 1.23 16.98 4.11
CA THR A 171 0.69 15.64 4.39
C THR A 171 1.48 14.93 5.49
N VAL A 172 2.82 15.01 5.47
CA VAL A 172 3.68 14.52 6.56
C VAL A 172 3.28 15.18 7.88
N GLU A 173 3.21 16.53 7.91
CA GLU A 173 2.83 17.27 9.10
C GLU A 173 1.43 16.89 9.60
N HIS A 174 0.48 16.65 8.68
CA HIS A 174 -0.85 16.16 9.02
C HIS A 174 -0.76 14.86 9.82
N TYR A 175 -0.13 13.80 9.29
CA TYR A 175 -0.02 12.51 9.97
C TYR A 175 0.73 12.59 11.31
N GLU A 176 1.78 13.40 11.41
CA GLU A 176 2.50 13.59 12.67
C GLU A 176 1.63 14.27 13.73
N ARG A 177 0.86 15.29 13.34
CA ARG A 177 0.05 16.08 14.28
C ARG A 177 -1.25 15.40 14.67
N THR A 178 -1.97 14.82 13.71
CA THR A 178 -3.34 14.32 13.93
C THR A 178 -3.35 12.88 14.41
N LEU A 179 -2.40 12.06 13.94
CA LEU A 179 -2.36 10.63 14.21
C LEU A 179 -1.09 10.20 14.96
N GLY A 180 -0.19 11.12 15.30
CA GLY A 180 1.01 10.82 16.09
C GLY A 180 2.02 9.94 15.37
N PHE A 181 1.97 9.90 14.02
CA PHE A 181 2.96 9.19 13.22
C PHE A 181 4.31 9.90 13.35
N ARG A 182 5.37 9.22 12.92
CA ARG A 182 6.73 9.76 12.89
C ARG A 182 7.32 9.58 11.52
N GLN A 183 8.01 10.60 11.02
CA GLN A 183 8.92 10.43 9.90
C GLN A 183 10.06 9.47 10.27
N ILE A 184 10.23 8.39 9.52
CA ILE A 184 11.27 7.36 9.75
C ILE A 184 12.32 7.30 8.64
N PHE A 185 12.01 7.83 7.46
CA PHE A 185 12.87 7.77 6.29
C PHE A 185 12.51 8.91 5.31
N GLU A 186 13.48 9.41 4.57
CA GLU A 186 13.30 10.36 3.47
C GLU A 186 14.30 10.03 2.37
N GLU A 187 13.90 10.24 1.11
CA GLU A 187 14.74 9.96 -0.05
C GLU A 187 14.38 10.91 -1.20
N HIS A 188 15.41 11.35 -1.92
CA HIS A 188 15.24 12.02 -3.20
C HIS A 188 15.63 11.06 -4.32
N ILE A 189 14.64 10.66 -5.13
CA ILE A 189 14.76 9.54 -6.06
C ILE A 189 14.93 10.09 -7.47
N LEU A 190 16.00 9.69 -8.15
CA LEU A 190 16.33 10.09 -9.53
C LEU A 190 16.24 8.88 -10.47
N VAL A 191 15.40 8.99 -11.49
CA VAL A 191 15.21 7.97 -12.54
C VAL A 191 15.34 8.66 -13.89
N GLY A 192 16.47 8.47 -14.58
CA GLY A 192 16.69 9.14 -15.86
C GLY A 192 16.67 10.67 -15.73
N ALA A 193 15.71 11.31 -16.41
CA ALA A 193 15.48 12.76 -16.38
C ALA A 193 14.37 13.22 -15.41
N GLN A 194 13.63 12.28 -14.82
CA GLN A 194 12.58 12.57 -13.82
C GLN A 194 13.12 12.39 -12.40
N ALA A 195 12.49 13.07 -11.46
CA ALA A 195 12.81 12.99 -10.04
C ALA A 195 11.55 13.07 -9.17
N MET A 196 11.63 12.51 -7.97
CA MET A 196 10.53 12.55 -7.00
C MET A 196 11.09 12.63 -5.58
N ASN A 197 10.34 13.28 -4.70
CA ASN A 197 10.67 13.36 -3.28
C ASN A 197 9.78 12.38 -2.53
N SER A 198 10.36 11.64 -1.60
CA SER A 198 9.62 10.72 -0.76
C SER A 198 9.94 10.90 0.72
N THR A 199 8.89 10.85 1.54
CA THR A 199 8.98 10.82 3.00
C THR A 199 8.12 9.68 3.52
N VAL A 200 8.67 8.88 4.42
CA VAL A 200 7.96 7.76 5.04
C VAL A 200 7.52 8.13 6.43
N VAL A 201 6.21 8.06 6.68
CA VAL A 201 5.62 8.21 8.00
C VAL A 201 5.12 6.87 8.52
N GLN A 202 5.36 6.60 9.80
CA GLN A 202 4.94 5.36 10.45
C GLN A 202 4.23 5.66 11.77
N SER A 203 3.13 4.95 11.99
CA SER A 203 2.40 4.95 13.27
C SER A 203 3.32 4.60 14.44
N ALA A 204 3.00 5.09 15.64
CA ALA A 204 3.84 4.86 16.81
C ALA A 204 3.98 3.37 17.20
N SER A 205 3.00 2.53 16.84
CA SER A 205 3.00 1.07 16.98
C SER A 205 3.96 0.37 16.02
N GLY A 206 4.30 1.00 14.89
CA GLY A 206 5.03 0.41 13.78
C GLY A 206 4.15 -0.34 12.77
N SER A 207 2.84 -0.48 13.02
CA SER A 207 1.95 -1.36 12.26
C SER A 207 1.36 -0.75 10.99
N VAL A 208 1.42 0.58 10.85
CA VAL A 208 0.93 1.33 9.69
C VAL A 208 2.07 2.21 9.16
N THR A 209 2.45 1.99 7.91
CA THR A 209 3.54 2.71 7.24
C THR A 209 3.04 3.29 5.92
N LEU A 210 3.26 4.58 5.69
CA LEU A 210 2.91 5.27 4.45
C LEU A 210 4.19 5.83 3.81
N THR A 211 4.50 5.40 2.60
CA THR A 211 5.56 5.98 1.76
C THR A 211 4.94 7.08 0.89
N LEU A 212 5.02 8.32 1.36
CA LEU A 212 4.43 9.47 0.70
C LEU A 212 5.40 9.98 -0.37
N ILE A 213 4.91 10.24 -1.58
CA ILE A 213 5.75 10.58 -2.74
C ILE A 213 5.10 11.74 -3.50
N GLU A 214 5.88 12.75 -3.87
CA GLU A 214 5.46 13.83 -4.77
C GLU A 214 6.44 13.99 -5.93
N PRO A 215 6.02 14.49 -7.10
CA PRO A 215 6.93 14.76 -8.21
C PRO A 215 7.82 15.97 -7.90
N ASP A 216 9.10 15.89 -8.29
CA ASP A 216 9.99 17.04 -8.24
C ASP A 216 9.80 17.91 -9.49
N THR A 217 9.15 19.06 -9.29
CA THR A 217 8.87 20.04 -10.35
C THR A 217 10.09 20.68 -11.01
N THR A 218 11.30 20.43 -10.49
CA THR A 218 12.56 20.87 -11.10
C THR A 218 13.12 19.90 -12.15
N ALA A 219 12.57 18.67 -12.21
CA ALA A 219 12.91 17.62 -13.17
C ALA A 219 11.83 17.46 -14.25
N ASP A 220 12.06 16.59 -15.24
CA ASP A 220 11.05 16.29 -16.26
C ASP A 220 9.87 15.51 -15.63
N PRO A 221 8.61 15.72 -16.09
CA PRO A 221 7.46 14.98 -15.60
C PRO A 221 7.63 13.46 -15.76
N GLY A 222 7.19 12.72 -14.76
CA GLY A 222 7.52 11.31 -14.58
C GLY A 222 6.33 10.40 -14.25
N GLN A 223 6.63 9.32 -13.54
CA GLN A 223 5.67 8.30 -13.13
C GLN A 223 4.62 8.85 -12.17
N ILE A 224 5.03 9.71 -11.25
CA ILE A 224 4.14 10.29 -10.24
C ILE A 224 3.17 11.28 -10.91
N ASP A 225 3.66 12.11 -11.84
CA ASP A 225 2.79 12.99 -12.64
C ASP A 225 1.74 12.21 -13.44
N ASP A 226 2.15 11.11 -14.08
CA ASP A 226 1.24 10.27 -14.85
C ASP A 226 0.22 9.55 -13.95
N PHE A 227 0.63 9.07 -12.77
CA PHE A 227 -0.31 8.54 -11.79
C PHE A 227 -1.35 9.61 -11.43
N LEU A 228 -0.91 10.81 -11.03
CA LEU A 228 -1.82 11.90 -10.63
C LEU A 228 -2.78 12.28 -11.75
N LYS A 229 -2.28 12.27 -13.01
CA LYS A 229 -3.08 12.55 -14.19
C LYS A 229 -4.11 11.47 -14.47
N GLU A 230 -3.74 10.19 -14.48
CA GLU A 230 -4.64 9.09 -14.83
C GLU A 230 -5.58 8.72 -13.67
N HIS A 231 -5.11 8.88 -12.43
CA HIS A 231 -5.92 8.75 -11.23
C HIS A 231 -6.81 9.98 -10.99
N HIS A 232 -6.50 11.14 -11.58
CA HIS A 232 -7.18 12.43 -11.35
C HIS A 232 -7.05 12.96 -9.90
N GLY A 233 -5.92 12.73 -9.25
CA GLY A 233 -5.67 13.22 -7.90
C GLY A 233 -4.63 12.41 -7.14
N ALA A 234 -4.40 12.80 -5.89
CA ALA A 234 -3.60 12.03 -4.95
C ALA A 234 -4.31 10.71 -4.58
N GLY A 235 -3.55 9.66 -4.28
CA GLY A 235 -4.10 8.36 -3.94
C GLY A 235 -3.06 7.27 -3.74
N VAL A 236 -3.52 6.07 -3.44
CA VAL A 236 -2.65 4.91 -3.21
C VAL A 236 -2.16 4.34 -4.55
N GLN A 237 -0.85 4.40 -4.77
CA GLN A 237 -0.19 3.82 -5.93
C GLN A 237 0.03 2.31 -5.76
N HIS A 238 0.49 1.88 -4.59
CA HIS A 238 0.63 0.46 -4.33
C HIS A 238 0.43 0.05 -2.88
N ILE A 239 0.06 -1.22 -2.72
CA ILE A 239 -0.01 -1.91 -1.42
C ILE A 239 1.07 -2.99 -1.43
N ALA A 240 1.95 -2.97 -0.43
CA ALA A 240 2.98 -3.98 -0.26
C ALA A 240 2.53 -5.07 0.72
N PHE A 241 2.72 -6.32 0.32
CA PHE A 241 2.37 -7.50 1.12
C PHE A 241 3.62 -8.22 1.60
N ASN A 242 3.70 -8.45 2.91
CA ASN A 242 4.80 -9.21 3.49
C ASN A 242 4.75 -10.68 3.05
N SER A 243 5.91 -11.26 2.78
CA SER A 243 6.12 -12.70 2.61
C SER A 243 7.31 -13.15 3.46
N ALA A 244 7.29 -14.42 3.87
CA ALA A 244 8.47 -15.07 4.48
C ALA A 244 9.50 -15.52 3.43
N ASP A 245 9.10 -15.60 2.16
CA ASP A 245 9.94 -16.02 1.03
C ASP A 245 9.39 -15.36 -0.25
N ALA A 246 10.00 -14.24 -0.67
CA ALA A 246 9.57 -13.48 -1.83
C ALA A 246 9.72 -14.29 -3.13
N VAL A 247 10.81 -15.06 -3.28
CA VAL A 247 11.06 -15.87 -4.48
C VAL A 247 9.96 -16.92 -4.65
N ARG A 248 9.60 -17.64 -3.59
CA ARG A 248 8.52 -18.63 -3.61
C ARG A 248 7.17 -17.98 -3.87
N ALA A 249 6.86 -16.88 -3.19
CA ALA A 249 5.60 -16.17 -3.39
C ALA A 249 5.44 -15.69 -4.83
N VAL A 250 6.49 -15.11 -5.44
CA VAL A 250 6.49 -14.69 -6.85
C VAL A 250 6.23 -15.87 -7.78
N ARG A 251 6.93 -16.99 -7.59
CA ARG A 251 6.70 -18.21 -8.40
C ARG A 251 5.26 -18.68 -8.31
N ALA A 252 4.67 -18.69 -7.12
CA ALA A 252 3.29 -19.11 -6.89
C ALA A 252 2.27 -18.14 -7.50
N LEU A 253 2.48 -16.83 -7.34
CA LEU A 253 1.64 -15.78 -7.91
C LEU A 253 1.71 -15.77 -9.45
N SER A 254 2.89 -15.95 -10.03
CA SER A 254 3.04 -16.08 -11.49
C SER A 254 2.32 -17.30 -12.06
N GLN A 255 2.34 -18.44 -11.37
CA GLN A 255 1.56 -19.62 -11.77
C GLN A 255 0.04 -19.37 -11.75
N ARG A 256 -0.42 -18.41 -10.94
CA ARG A 256 -1.80 -17.94 -10.86
C ARG A 256 -2.12 -16.79 -11.82
N GLY A 257 -1.16 -16.36 -12.65
CA GLY A 257 -1.36 -15.33 -13.67
C GLY A 257 -1.20 -13.90 -13.16
N VAL A 258 -0.43 -13.69 -12.09
CA VAL A 258 0.09 -12.36 -11.72
C VAL A 258 1.34 -12.08 -12.54
N ASP A 259 1.31 -10.97 -13.27
CA ASP A 259 2.46 -10.45 -14.01
C ASP A 259 3.27 -9.53 -13.09
N PHE A 260 4.60 -9.67 -13.14
CA PHE A 260 5.54 -8.82 -12.40
C PHE A 260 6.40 -8.00 -13.34
N LEU A 261 6.88 -6.85 -12.84
CA LEU A 261 7.82 -6.02 -13.58
C LEU A 261 9.13 -6.79 -13.82
N LYS A 262 9.79 -6.42 -14.91
CA LYS A 262 11.03 -7.07 -15.35
C LYS A 262 12.23 -6.21 -15.00
N THR A 263 13.27 -6.86 -14.52
CA THR A 263 14.53 -6.21 -14.17
C THR A 263 15.61 -6.64 -15.16
N PRO A 264 16.36 -5.71 -15.78
CA PRO A 264 17.42 -6.07 -16.71
C PRO A 264 18.49 -6.97 -16.07
N GLY A 265 19.01 -7.92 -16.85
CA GLY A 265 20.04 -8.86 -16.37
C GLY A 265 21.29 -8.20 -15.78
N ALA A 266 21.64 -7.01 -16.27
CA ALA A 266 22.77 -6.21 -15.79
C ALA A 266 22.64 -5.80 -14.31
N TYR A 267 21.41 -5.63 -13.80
CA TYR A 267 21.18 -5.36 -12.38
C TYR A 267 21.76 -6.48 -11.51
N TYR A 268 21.47 -7.74 -11.86
CA TYR A 268 21.92 -8.91 -11.09
C TYR A 268 23.42 -9.17 -11.23
N ASP A 269 24.02 -8.78 -12.36
CA ASP A 269 25.48 -8.83 -12.54
C ASP A 269 26.17 -7.90 -11.54
N LEU A 270 25.65 -6.67 -11.39
CA LEU A 270 26.14 -5.68 -10.43
C LEU A 270 25.77 -6.01 -8.98
N LEU A 271 24.61 -6.62 -8.74
CA LEU A 271 24.14 -6.99 -7.40
C LEU A 271 25.13 -7.92 -6.71
N GLY A 272 25.68 -8.91 -7.44
CA GLY A 272 26.66 -9.85 -6.91
C GLY A 272 27.99 -9.22 -6.50
N GLU A 273 28.30 -8.01 -6.98
CA GLU A 273 29.46 -7.24 -6.56
C GLU A 273 29.17 -6.38 -5.32
N ARG A 274 27.89 -6.07 -5.06
CA ARG A 274 27.43 -5.12 -4.05
C ARG A 274 26.99 -5.77 -2.75
N ILE A 275 26.27 -6.89 -2.83
CA ILE A 275 25.60 -7.53 -1.69
C ILE A 275 25.95 -9.02 -1.65
N THR A 276 26.23 -9.54 -0.45
CA THR A 276 26.35 -10.98 -0.21
C THR A 276 25.03 -11.50 0.34
N LEU A 277 24.30 -12.28 -0.47
CA LEU A 277 22.97 -12.79 -0.09
C LEU A 277 23.06 -13.83 1.03
N ALA A 278 22.17 -13.72 2.02
CA ALA A 278 22.10 -14.63 3.16
C ALA A 278 21.07 -15.75 2.98
N THR A 279 19.90 -15.44 2.40
CA THR A 279 18.76 -16.38 2.32
C THR A 279 18.43 -16.88 0.92
N HIS A 280 18.69 -16.08 -0.12
CA HIS A 280 18.38 -16.40 -1.52
C HIS A 280 19.63 -16.50 -2.40
N THR A 281 19.52 -17.17 -3.56
CA THR A 281 20.59 -17.19 -4.56
C THR A 281 20.40 -16.11 -5.62
N LEU A 282 21.48 -15.64 -6.25
CA LEU A 282 21.38 -14.69 -7.36
C LEU A 282 20.56 -15.25 -8.55
N ASP A 283 20.64 -16.55 -8.80
CA ASP A 283 19.87 -17.21 -9.86
C ASP A 283 18.38 -17.23 -9.54
N ASP A 284 18.00 -17.45 -8.27
CA ASP A 284 16.62 -17.35 -7.81
C ASP A 284 16.06 -15.95 -8.03
N LEU A 285 16.78 -14.92 -7.57
CA LEU A 285 16.37 -13.51 -7.74
C LEU A 285 16.25 -13.14 -9.23
N ARG A 286 17.25 -13.51 -10.04
CA ARG A 286 17.23 -13.26 -11.49
C ARG A 286 16.07 -13.96 -12.19
N SER A 287 15.75 -15.19 -11.79
CA SER A 287 14.64 -15.96 -12.39
C SER A 287 13.26 -15.39 -12.06
N THR A 288 13.16 -14.62 -10.98
CA THR A 288 11.90 -14.07 -10.47
C THR A 288 11.77 -12.56 -10.64
N ASN A 289 12.83 -11.88 -11.09
CA ASN A 289 12.94 -10.41 -11.14
C ASN A 289 12.91 -9.72 -9.76
N VAL A 290 13.08 -10.48 -8.66
CA VAL A 290 13.12 -9.93 -7.30
C VAL A 290 14.39 -9.10 -7.14
N LEU A 291 14.24 -7.92 -6.54
CA LEU A 291 15.32 -6.99 -6.22
C LEU A 291 15.80 -7.20 -4.78
N ALA A 292 17.05 -6.91 -4.49
CA ALA A 292 17.63 -7.04 -3.16
C ALA A 292 18.42 -5.80 -2.74
N ASP A 293 18.22 -5.38 -1.50
CA ASP A 293 19.00 -4.32 -0.84
C ASP A 293 19.24 -4.66 0.64
N GLU A 294 20.01 -3.82 1.33
CA GLU A 294 20.29 -3.95 2.76
C GLU A 294 20.08 -2.61 3.47
N ASP A 295 19.62 -2.67 4.72
CA ASP A 295 19.68 -1.56 5.66
C ASP A 295 20.54 -1.94 6.89
N HIS A 296 20.54 -1.10 7.94
CA HIS A 296 21.32 -1.37 9.15
C HIS A 296 20.88 -2.62 9.93
N GLY A 297 19.67 -3.12 9.70
CA GLY A 297 19.04 -4.25 10.39
C GLY A 297 19.10 -5.56 9.61
N GLY A 298 19.22 -5.52 8.29
CA GLY A 298 19.41 -6.70 7.46
C GLY A 298 19.03 -6.53 6.00
N GLN A 299 18.63 -7.62 5.35
CA GLN A 299 18.33 -7.66 3.91
C GLN A 299 16.84 -7.43 3.63
N LEU A 300 16.55 -6.87 2.47
CA LEU A 300 15.21 -6.59 1.98
C LEU A 300 15.06 -7.09 0.54
N PHE A 301 13.99 -7.84 0.27
CA PHE A 301 13.68 -8.36 -1.07
C PHE A 301 12.33 -7.84 -1.53
N GLN A 302 12.27 -7.26 -2.73
CA GLN A 302 11.09 -6.53 -3.21
C GLN A 302 10.84 -6.79 -4.69
N ILE A 303 9.57 -6.73 -5.09
CA ILE A 303 9.15 -6.78 -6.49
C ILE A 303 7.75 -6.18 -6.66
N PHE A 304 7.55 -5.45 -7.75
CA PHE A 304 6.26 -4.91 -8.14
C PHE A 304 5.54 -5.79 -9.15
N THR A 305 4.23 -5.89 -9.01
CA THR A 305 3.33 -6.42 -10.04
C THR A 305 3.17 -5.41 -11.16
N ALA A 306 2.93 -5.86 -12.39
CA ALA A 306 2.39 -5.00 -13.44
C ALA A 306 0.97 -4.53 -13.07
N SER A 307 0.62 -3.27 -13.34
CA SER A 307 -0.73 -2.77 -13.08
C SER A 307 -1.74 -3.40 -14.06
N THR A 308 -2.77 -4.06 -13.52
CA THR A 308 -3.92 -4.54 -14.30
C THR A 308 -5.08 -3.55 -14.31
N HIS A 309 -4.94 -2.39 -13.66
CA HIS A 309 -5.98 -1.37 -13.64
C HIS A 309 -6.15 -0.76 -15.04
N PRO A 310 -7.38 -0.48 -15.53
CA PRO A 310 -7.60 0.08 -16.88
C PRO A 310 -6.85 1.40 -17.14
N ARG A 311 -6.50 2.12 -16.08
CA ARG A 311 -5.74 3.39 -16.15
C ARG A 311 -4.25 3.22 -15.79
N HIS A 312 -3.79 1.99 -15.57
CA HIS A 312 -2.41 1.68 -15.15
C HIS A 312 -1.95 2.46 -13.90
N THR A 313 -2.85 2.69 -12.95
CA THR A 313 -2.58 3.46 -11.71
C THR A 313 -2.12 2.55 -10.57
N ILE A 314 -3.03 1.83 -9.92
CA ILE A 314 -2.71 1.00 -8.76
C ILE A 314 -2.02 -0.30 -9.17
N PHE A 315 -1.01 -0.71 -8.40
CA PHE A 315 -0.36 -2.02 -8.47
C PHE A 315 -0.01 -2.53 -7.06
N PHE A 316 0.68 -3.66 -6.98
CA PHE A 316 1.00 -4.31 -5.71
C PHE A 316 2.48 -4.67 -5.61
N GLU A 317 2.94 -4.87 -4.38
CA GLU A 317 4.31 -5.26 -4.09
C GLU A 317 4.32 -6.54 -3.25
N VAL A 318 5.29 -7.42 -3.50
CA VAL A 318 5.66 -8.49 -2.56
C VAL A 318 6.99 -8.10 -1.92
N ILE A 319 7.03 -8.10 -0.59
CA ILE A 319 8.20 -7.70 0.19
C ILE A 319 8.56 -8.74 1.25
N GLU A 320 9.82 -9.12 1.33
CA GLU A 320 10.38 -9.98 2.38
C GLU A 320 11.44 -9.20 3.15
N ARG A 321 11.27 -9.08 4.46
CA ARG A 321 12.21 -8.44 5.38
C ARG A 321 13.01 -9.50 6.12
N GLN A 322 14.32 -9.53 5.92
CA GLN A 322 15.27 -10.34 6.69
C GLN A 322 16.04 -9.46 7.66
N GLY A 323 15.35 -8.96 8.69
CA GLY A 323 15.90 -8.04 9.70
C GLY A 323 15.82 -6.55 9.31
N ALA A 324 15.61 -6.23 8.04
CA ALA A 324 15.50 -4.85 7.57
C ALA A 324 14.28 -4.13 8.17
N GLY A 325 14.53 -2.99 8.83
CA GLY A 325 13.51 -2.20 9.54
C GLY A 325 13.02 -0.97 8.76
N THR A 326 13.71 -0.60 7.68
CA THR A 326 13.41 0.58 6.85
C THR A 326 13.45 0.21 5.36
N PHE A 327 13.74 1.16 4.48
CA PHE A 327 13.79 0.97 3.03
C PHE A 327 15.23 1.12 2.54
N GLY A 328 15.57 0.41 1.46
CA GLY A 328 16.86 0.52 0.80
C GLY A 328 16.81 1.48 -0.40
N SER A 329 17.62 2.54 -0.37
CA SER A 329 17.64 3.56 -1.44
C SER A 329 17.93 2.99 -2.82
N ALA A 330 18.76 1.94 -2.92
CA ALA A 330 19.09 1.34 -4.21
C ALA A 330 17.95 0.45 -4.73
N ASN A 331 17.22 -0.24 -3.85
CA ASN A 331 16.00 -0.95 -4.23
C ASN A 331 14.93 0.01 -4.70
N ILE A 332 14.70 1.13 -4.00
CA ILE A 332 13.73 2.15 -4.41
C ILE A 332 14.03 2.62 -5.84
N LYS A 333 15.28 2.99 -6.11
CA LYS A 333 15.69 3.40 -7.46
C LYS A 333 15.45 2.31 -8.50
N ALA A 334 15.87 1.08 -8.22
CA ALA A 334 15.73 -0.04 -9.16
C ALA A 334 14.25 -0.42 -9.41
N LEU A 335 13.39 -0.30 -8.40
CA LEU A 335 11.93 -0.50 -8.52
C LEU A 335 11.33 0.54 -9.49
N TYR A 336 11.63 1.82 -9.30
CA TYR A 336 11.13 2.87 -10.18
C TYR A 336 11.74 2.83 -11.59
N GLU A 337 12.99 2.39 -11.75
CA GLU A 337 13.57 2.10 -13.07
C GLU A 337 12.82 0.96 -13.79
N ALA A 338 12.38 -0.08 -13.06
CA ALA A 338 11.60 -1.18 -13.63
C ALA A 338 10.20 -0.72 -14.08
N VAL A 339 9.55 0.17 -13.32
CA VAL A 339 8.28 0.80 -13.74
C VAL A 339 8.49 1.66 -14.99
N GLU A 340 9.59 2.41 -15.07
CA GLU A 340 9.87 3.24 -16.25
C GLU A 340 10.09 2.39 -17.50
N LEU A 341 10.80 1.28 -17.35
CA LEU A 341 11.05 0.32 -18.42
C LEU A 341 9.74 -0.28 -18.95
N GLU A 342 8.79 -0.61 -18.07
CA GLU A 342 7.47 -1.10 -18.49
C GLU A 342 6.70 -0.02 -19.27
N ARG A 343 6.67 1.22 -18.76
CA ARG A 343 5.91 2.33 -19.35
C ARG A 343 6.46 2.80 -20.69
N THR A 344 7.77 2.92 -20.82
CA THR A 344 8.42 3.54 -21.99
C THR A 344 9.05 2.53 -22.94
N GLY A 345 9.31 1.30 -22.48
CA GLY A 345 10.15 0.34 -23.18
C GLY A 345 11.63 0.71 -23.21
N GLN A 346 12.07 1.74 -22.46
CA GLN A 346 13.46 2.20 -22.40
C GLN A 346 14.07 1.86 -21.03
N SER A 347 15.27 1.27 -21.02
CA SER A 347 16.05 1.05 -19.80
C SER A 347 17.13 2.12 -19.69
N ASP A 348 17.10 2.95 -18.64
CA ASP A 348 18.14 3.97 -18.40
C ASP A 348 19.41 3.41 -17.74
N ILE A 349 19.54 2.08 -17.67
CA ILE A 349 20.77 1.43 -17.22
C ILE A 349 21.84 1.51 -18.33
N GLY A 350 22.41 2.71 -18.51
CA GLY A 350 23.72 2.90 -19.13
C GLY A 350 23.81 3.95 -20.24
N ALA A 351 24.09 5.20 -19.86
CA ALA A 351 25.10 6.02 -20.53
C ALA A 351 25.62 7.14 -19.60
N VAL A 352 26.54 6.80 -18.68
CA VAL A 352 27.54 7.79 -18.26
C VAL A 352 28.36 8.14 -19.50
N ARG A 353 27.97 9.21 -20.19
CA ARG A 353 28.82 9.81 -21.23
C ARG A 353 30.08 10.30 -20.55
N ARG A 354 31.23 9.75 -20.98
CA ARG A 354 32.58 10.20 -20.61
C ARG A 354 32.79 11.67 -20.90
#